data_AF-A0A4S8MMR5-F1
#
_entry.id   AF-A0A4S8MMR5-F1
#
_cell.length_a   1.000
_cell.length_b   1.000
_cell.length_c   1.000
_cell.angle_alpha   90.00
_cell.angle_beta   90.00
_cell.angle_gamma   90.00
#
_symmetry.space_group_name_H-M   'P 1'
#
loop_
_entity.id
_entity.type
_entity.pdbx_description
1 polymer ?
#
loop_
_entity_poly.entity_id
_entity_poly.type
_entity_poly.pdbx_seq_one_letter_code
_entity_poly.pdbx_strand_id
1 'polypeptide(L)'
;MTTNFNNRLKYYLFTNGNDPQVSHPLNTEAQTLLIDLSEQIKKDTNTPSDIALFKAEDLYVAPRNDIKQRVQAWLEQHIDEELDLSTFQMVEDIWSTGGDWSSPRKYDLVAVDSLALDDLKIVHALPDVSLRPRMTAISDHRSLLERFDSAPTPSAGSTNLKTTYAGKTSYICAGRPAHRHGPPNALFNRSLARLSHEIRYLDPAAISPTIIDIAHKLLEASAAFYDTQNSRKEVMKPVMEKLFPEGIWWQTYIGGKQAKPEAYWLLSLIFELKNQRGSHGDPTTRAVLDYIAILADKDLSAAFRTRSNAPSVSLGLAGSELIVSSMISTDAVYVEELYCEDLHGGFDIDERVIRVARVLQAVKNAFDGLNTFYAKLIEDDSSLPDGSHLLPRPVHANAPHLDLVDSLGLRFLYKLGSRKGGQVGTNANTERMRNMQHAVYVALGDGTHIPSEEVIVKFTLKYNVEAHQTLAKANLAPKLYHHCPVLGGYVMIVMEKVVGKMAWDWKNFDQRKMPRSIYADVHRAVDILHDKGIVFGDLRLPNILVRDISQRAVLVDFDWAAKEGEGRYPPTIDPDSLSHGWASGVERYGLMKKEHDLHMLEMLKGDCEES
;
A
#
# COMPACT_ATOMS: atom_id res chain seq x y z
N MET A 1 11.67 18.01 -8.23
CA MET A 1 12.74 17.04 -8.57
C MET A 1 12.44 16.48 -9.93
N THR A 2 13.38 16.62 -10.87
CA THR A 2 13.60 15.64 -11.93
C THR A 2 13.48 14.26 -11.31
N THR A 3 12.39 13.59 -11.65
CA THR A 3 12.15 12.18 -11.33
C THR A 3 13.46 11.43 -11.52
N ASN A 4 13.83 10.59 -10.56
CA ASN A 4 15.06 9.81 -10.60
C ASN A 4 14.93 8.65 -11.63
N PHE A 5 14.48 8.99 -12.85
CA PHE A 5 14.47 8.18 -14.07
C PHE A 5 15.88 7.76 -14.49
N ASN A 6 16.90 8.50 -14.03
CA ASN A 6 18.30 8.33 -14.43
C ASN A 6 18.92 6.96 -14.11
N ASN A 7 18.36 6.21 -13.14
CA ASN A 7 18.92 4.92 -12.72
C ASN A 7 18.23 3.69 -13.34
N ARG A 8 17.10 3.87 -14.05
CA ARG A 8 16.36 2.77 -14.70
C ARG A 8 16.21 2.92 -16.21
N LEU A 9 16.35 4.14 -16.75
CA LEU A 9 16.54 4.33 -18.18
C LEU A 9 17.95 3.89 -18.56
N LYS A 10 18.09 2.64 -19.00
CA LYS A 10 19.27 2.15 -19.72
C LYS A 10 18.92 2.20 -21.19
N TYR A 11 19.67 2.98 -21.97
CA TYR A 11 19.58 2.96 -23.42
C TYR A 11 20.95 2.61 -23.99
N TYR A 12 20.92 1.77 -25.00
CA TYR A 12 22.09 1.41 -25.79
C TYR A 12 21.92 2.10 -27.14
N LEU A 13 22.94 2.86 -27.53
CA LEU A 13 23.01 3.49 -28.85
C LEU A 13 24.03 2.72 -29.66
N PHE A 14 23.56 2.04 -30.70
CA PHE A 14 24.44 1.33 -31.60
C PHE A 14 24.95 2.28 -32.68
N THR A 15 26.27 2.38 -32.78
CA THR A 15 26.98 3.04 -33.86
C THR A 15 27.68 1.97 -34.68
N ASN A 16 27.62 2.06 -36.01
CA ASN A 16 28.55 1.30 -36.82
C ASN A 16 29.98 1.85 -36.57
N GLY A 17 30.83 1.06 -35.89
CA GLY A 17 32.28 1.24 -35.81
C GLY A 17 32.84 2.05 -34.63
N ASN A 18 33.30 1.34 -33.58
CA ASN A 18 34.71 1.32 -33.14
C ASN A 18 34.89 0.51 -31.85
N ASP A 19 34.92 -0.82 -31.98
CA ASP A 19 35.76 -1.69 -31.13
C ASP A 19 36.45 -2.72 -32.07
N PRO A 20 37.79 -2.83 -32.14
CA PRO A 20 38.49 -3.47 -33.25
C PRO A 20 38.49 -5.01 -33.25
N GLN A 21 37.64 -5.70 -32.47
CA GLN A 21 37.69 -7.16 -32.37
C GLN A 21 36.46 -7.95 -32.85
N VAL A 22 35.44 -7.32 -33.42
CA VAL A 22 34.33 -8.09 -34.00
C VAL A 22 33.85 -7.48 -35.31
N SER A 23 34.47 -7.90 -36.41
CA SER A 23 33.87 -7.82 -37.74
C SER A 23 33.00 -9.06 -37.95
N HIS A 24 31.67 -8.92 -37.95
CA HIS A 24 30.80 -10.00 -38.44
C HIS A 24 30.41 -9.75 -39.90
N PRO A 25 30.59 -10.72 -40.81
CA PRO A 25 30.18 -10.58 -42.20
C PRO A 25 28.65 -10.51 -42.30
N LEU A 26 28.18 -9.58 -43.14
CA LEU A 26 26.81 -9.47 -43.63
C LEU A 26 26.43 -10.75 -44.40
N ASN A 27 25.90 -11.75 -43.69
CA ASN A 27 24.97 -12.78 -44.20
C ASN A 27 24.84 -13.92 -43.19
N THR A 28 23.96 -13.79 -42.19
CA THR A 28 23.04 -14.84 -41.75
C THR A 28 21.99 -14.19 -40.84
N GLU A 29 20.72 -14.34 -41.19
CA GLU A 29 19.50 -14.00 -40.45
C GLU A 29 19.60 -12.84 -39.43
N ALA A 30 19.25 -11.66 -39.91
CA ALA A 30 18.98 -10.46 -39.13
C ALA A 30 18.14 -10.67 -37.86
N GLN A 31 17.14 -11.56 -37.94
CA GLN A 31 16.34 -11.97 -36.79
C GLN A 31 17.23 -12.63 -35.74
N THR A 32 18.09 -13.57 -36.15
CA THR A 32 19.10 -14.20 -35.28
C THR A 32 20.10 -13.19 -34.74
N LEU A 33 20.49 -12.15 -35.47
CA LEU A 33 21.40 -11.11 -34.97
C LEU A 33 20.73 -10.15 -33.97
N LEU A 34 19.47 -9.78 -34.18
CA LEU A 34 18.69 -8.94 -33.24
C LEU A 34 18.20 -9.74 -32.02
N ILE A 35 17.89 -11.03 -32.21
CA ILE A 35 17.62 -12.00 -31.14
C ILE A 35 18.91 -12.27 -30.37
N ASP A 36 20.05 -12.48 -31.03
CA ASP A 36 21.37 -12.64 -30.40
C ASP A 36 21.79 -11.35 -29.71
N LEU A 37 21.46 -10.17 -30.25
CA LEU A 37 21.69 -8.89 -29.59
C LEU A 37 20.81 -8.75 -28.34
N SER A 38 19.52 -9.09 -28.44
CA SER A 38 18.60 -9.16 -27.31
C SER A 38 19.09 -10.16 -26.26
N GLU A 39 19.53 -11.35 -26.66
CA GLU A 39 20.12 -12.41 -25.84
C GLU A 39 21.48 -12.00 -25.24
N GLN A 40 22.34 -11.30 -25.97
CA GLN A 40 23.61 -10.78 -25.48
C GLN A 40 23.38 -9.66 -24.46
N ILE A 41 22.40 -8.79 -24.69
CA ILE A 41 21.98 -7.79 -23.70
C ILE A 41 21.40 -8.49 -22.46
N LYS A 42 20.61 -9.56 -22.62
CA LYS A 42 20.12 -10.41 -21.51
C LYS A 42 21.24 -11.17 -20.77
N LYS A 43 22.36 -11.49 -21.43
CA LYS A 43 23.55 -12.15 -20.83
C LYS A 43 24.45 -11.19 -20.05
N ASP A 44 24.37 -9.89 -20.30
CA ASP A 44 24.98 -8.89 -19.42
C ASP A 44 24.22 -8.93 -18.08
N THR A 45 24.92 -9.35 -17.02
CA THR A 45 24.37 -9.77 -15.71
C THR A 45 23.52 -8.73 -14.96
N ASN A 46 23.30 -7.55 -15.55
CA ASN A 46 22.56 -6.42 -15.00
C ASN A 46 21.36 -5.97 -15.88
N THR A 47 20.95 -6.71 -16.91
CA THR A 47 19.89 -6.27 -17.85
C THR A 47 18.59 -7.06 -17.68
N PRO A 48 17.41 -6.41 -17.85
CA PRO A 48 16.10 -7.06 -17.71
C PRO A 48 15.82 -8.12 -18.79
N SER A 49 14.87 -9.00 -18.51
CA SER A 49 14.45 -10.11 -19.38
C SER A 49 13.82 -9.66 -20.71
N ASP A 50 13.21 -8.48 -20.75
CA ASP A 50 12.39 -7.97 -21.87
C ASP A 50 12.77 -6.52 -22.24
N ILE A 51 13.08 -6.29 -23.51
CA ILE A 51 13.64 -5.03 -24.06
C ILE A 51 12.80 -4.61 -25.26
N ALA A 52 12.40 -3.35 -25.30
CA ALA A 52 11.77 -2.69 -26.44
C ALA A 52 12.81 -2.02 -27.34
N LEU A 53 12.62 -2.08 -28.66
CA LEU A 53 13.56 -1.51 -29.65
C LEU A 53 12.87 -0.43 -30.49
N PHE A 54 13.58 0.65 -30.76
CA PHE A 54 13.10 1.78 -31.57
C PHE A 54 14.13 2.18 -32.62
N LYS A 55 13.68 2.57 -33.81
CA LYS A 55 14.54 3.12 -34.87
C LYS A 55 14.61 4.64 -34.74
N ALA A 56 15.77 5.19 -34.36
CA ALA A 56 15.90 6.59 -33.97
C ALA A 56 16.51 7.50 -35.06
N GLU A 57 15.78 7.73 -36.15
CA GLU A 57 16.29 8.41 -37.36
C GLU A 57 16.72 9.88 -37.15
N ASP A 58 16.18 10.58 -36.15
CA ASP A 58 16.34 12.02 -35.90
C ASP A 58 16.90 12.36 -34.50
N LEU A 59 17.36 11.36 -33.74
CA LEU A 59 17.88 11.56 -32.40
C LEU A 59 19.33 12.08 -32.40
N TYR A 60 19.51 13.36 -32.02
CA TYR A 60 20.84 13.95 -31.81
C TYR A 60 21.39 13.60 -30.42
N VAL A 61 22.57 12.98 -30.33
CA VAL A 61 23.10 12.48 -29.04
C VAL A 61 24.32 13.20 -28.49
N ALA A 62 24.85 14.20 -29.21
CA ALA A 62 25.93 15.05 -28.72
C ALA A 62 25.38 16.34 -28.10
N PRO A 63 26.01 16.91 -27.04
CA PRO A 63 27.12 16.34 -26.25
C PRO A 63 26.67 15.11 -25.41
N ARG A 64 27.59 14.29 -24.89
CA ARG A 64 27.23 13.06 -24.14
C ARG A 64 26.61 13.28 -22.76
N ASN A 65 26.58 14.51 -22.25
CA ASN A 65 26.17 14.76 -20.87
C ASN A 65 24.64 14.83 -20.68
N ASP A 66 23.90 15.06 -21.76
CA ASP A 66 22.45 15.26 -21.83
C ASP A 66 21.74 14.24 -22.74
N ILE A 67 22.50 13.26 -23.25
CA ILE A 67 22.01 12.15 -24.07
C ILE A 67 20.87 11.35 -23.41
N LYS A 68 20.90 11.14 -22.08
CA LYS A 68 19.78 10.51 -21.34
C LYS A 68 18.47 11.31 -21.50
N GLN A 69 18.56 12.63 -21.34
CA GLN A 69 17.40 13.52 -21.37
C GLN A 69 16.83 13.64 -22.78
N ARG A 70 17.70 13.66 -23.80
CA ARG A 70 17.27 13.68 -25.20
C ARG A 70 16.66 12.36 -25.65
N VAL A 71 17.27 11.22 -25.29
CA VAL A 71 16.68 9.90 -25.56
C VAL A 71 15.31 9.81 -24.91
N GLN A 72 15.16 10.27 -23.67
CA GLN A 72 13.86 10.30 -23.00
C GLN A 72 12.85 11.21 -23.73
N ALA A 73 13.21 12.45 -24.06
CA ALA A 73 12.33 13.38 -24.77
C ALA A 73 11.94 12.88 -26.17
N TRP A 74 12.85 12.16 -26.84
CA TRP A 74 12.60 11.52 -28.12
C TRP A 74 11.66 10.32 -27.96
N LEU A 75 11.89 9.44 -26.99
CA LEU A 75 11.00 8.31 -26.69
C LEU A 75 9.59 8.77 -26.33
N GLU A 76 9.44 9.90 -25.62
CA GLU A 76 8.14 10.48 -25.31
C GLU A 76 7.35 10.88 -26.58
N GLN A 77 8.03 11.14 -27.71
CA GLN A 77 7.40 11.49 -28.99
C GLN A 77 7.17 10.28 -29.90
N HIS A 78 7.96 9.20 -29.73
CA HIS A 78 7.99 8.03 -30.61
C HIS A 78 7.59 6.74 -29.85
N ILE A 79 6.84 6.87 -28.76
CA ILE A 79 6.54 5.76 -27.84
C ILE A 79 5.72 4.63 -28.47
N ASP A 80 4.98 4.96 -29.52
CA ASP A 80 4.13 4.05 -30.30
C ASP A 80 4.85 3.47 -31.53
N GLU A 81 6.11 3.85 -31.76
CA GLU A 81 6.94 3.40 -32.88
C GLU A 81 7.87 2.23 -32.50
N GLU A 82 7.45 1.44 -31.50
CA GLU A 82 8.13 0.24 -31.06
C GLU A 82 8.25 -0.75 -32.24
N LEU A 83 9.46 -1.25 -32.48
CA LEU A 83 9.73 -2.19 -33.57
C LEU A 83 9.15 -3.57 -33.23
N ASP A 84 8.12 -3.99 -33.95
CA ASP A 84 7.64 -5.37 -33.91
C ASP A 84 8.57 -6.28 -34.72
N LEU A 85 9.54 -6.88 -34.02
CA LEU A 85 10.51 -7.81 -34.61
C LEU A 85 9.89 -9.01 -35.33
N SER A 86 8.62 -9.35 -35.05
CA SER A 86 7.92 -10.44 -35.74
C SER A 86 7.53 -10.11 -37.17
N THR A 87 7.49 -8.81 -37.52
CA THR A 87 7.10 -8.31 -38.85
C THR A 87 8.25 -8.25 -39.86
N PHE A 88 9.50 -8.39 -39.41
CA PHE A 88 10.69 -8.25 -40.25
C PHE A 88 11.33 -9.62 -40.54
N GLN A 89 11.70 -9.88 -41.80
CA GLN A 89 12.41 -11.09 -42.20
C GLN A 89 13.91 -10.84 -42.36
N MET A 90 14.32 -9.62 -42.72
CA MET A 90 15.70 -9.20 -42.93
C MET A 90 16.00 -7.82 -42.29
N VAL A 91 17.27 -7.54 -41.97
CA VAL A 91 17.73 -6.23 -41.43
C VAL A 91 17.43 -5.13 -42.44
N GLU A 92 17.52 -5.45 -43.73
CA GLU A 92 17.20 -4.55 -44.84
C GLU A 92 15.72 -4.12 -44.84
N ASP A 93 14.82 -4.87 -44.21
CA ASP A 93 13.41 -4.47 -44.06
C ASP A 93 13.26 -3.30 -43.06
N ILE A 94 14.15 -3.22 -42.06
CA ILE A 94 14.21 -2.11 -41.10
C ILE A 94 14.90 -0.88 -41.75
N TRP A 95 15.87 -1.12 -42.66
CA TRP A 95 16.62 -0.08 -43.37
C TRP A 95 16.49 -0.19 -44.90
N SER A 96 15.27 -0.02 -45.40
CA SER A 96 14.89 -0.21 -46.81
C SER A 96 15.60 0.70 -47.83
N THR A 97 16.22 1.80 -47.39
CA THR A 97 16.90 2.76 -48.26
C THR A 97 18.40 2.56 -48.38
N GLY A 98 18.97 1.51 -47.77
CA GLY A 98 20.41 1.23 -47.85
C GLY A 98 21.21 2.46 -47.40
N GLY A 99 21.16 2.76 -46.10
CA GLY A 99 21.72 3.99 -45.56
C GLY A 99 23.14 4.26 -46.04
N ASP A 100 23.44 5.51 -46.43
CA ASP A 100 24.82 5.95 -46.65
C ASP A 100 25.63 5.71 -45.36
N TRP A 101 26.37 4.60 -45.34
CA TRP A 101 27.21 4.14 -44.23
C TRP A 101 28.48 4.99 -44.06
N SER A 102 28.72 5.95 -44.96
CA SER A 102 29.89 6.85 -44.92
C SER A 102 29.62 8.18 -44.20
N SER A 103 28.38 8.45 -43.80
CA SER A 103 27.99 9.68 -43.10
C SER A 103 28.22 9.58 -41.57
N PRO A 104 28.94 10.54 -40.95
CA PRO A 104 29.32 10.50 -39.53
C PRO A 104 28.17 10.80 -38.55
N ARG A 105 26.90 10.73 -38.98
CA ARG A 105 25.72 11.02 -38.15
C ARG A 105 24.63 9.95 -38.34
N LYS A 106 24.72 8.77 -37.71
CA LYS A 106 23.57 7.85 -37.62
C LYS A 106 23.59 7.03 -36.33
N TYR A 107 22.51 7.14 -35.55
CA TYR A 107 22.23 6.39 -34.33
C TYR A 107 20.94 5.64 -34.59
N ASP A 108 21.01 4.36 -34.96
CA ASP A 108 19.85 3.74 -35.64
C ASP A 108 18.98 2.85 -34.75
N LEU A 109 19.39 2.59 -33.50
CA LEU A 109 18.63 1.74 -32.59
C LEU A 109 18.72 2.27 -31.15
N VAL A 110 17.55 2.47 -30.53
CA VAL A 110 17.40 2.73 -29.11
C VAL A 110 16.76 1.50 -28.48
N ALA A 111 17.49 0.84 -27.59
CA ALA A 111 16.98 -0.26 -26.78
C ALA A 111 16.56 0.26 -25.39
N VAL A 112 15.35 -0.05 -24.96
CA VAL A 112 14.77 0.43 -23.69
C VAL A 112 14.28 -0.77 -22.88
N ASP A 113 14.48 -0.74 -21.57
CA ASP A 113 13.79 -1.66 -20.66
C ASP A 113 12.27 -1.53 -20.85
N SER A 114 11.58 -2.63 -21.18
CA SER A 114 10.13 -2.65 -21.37
C SER A 114 9.36 -2.09 -20.17
N LEU A 115 9.86 -2.29 -18.94
CA LEU A 115 9.26 -1.71 -17.73
C LEU A 115 9.41 -0.20 -17.65
N ALA A 116 10.55 0.34 -18.13
CA ALA A 116 10.76 1.77 -18.20
C ALA A 116 9.89 2.40 -19.31
N LEU A 117 9.66 1.67 -20.40
CA LEU A 117 8.74 2.07 -21.46
C LEU A 117 7.29 2.11 -20.96
N ASP A 118 6.84 1.11 -20.22
CA ASP A 118 5.51 1.11 -19.58
C ASP A 118 5.33 2.30 -18.63
N ASP A 119 6.36 2.62 -17.84
CA ASP A 119 6.33 3.78 -16.95
C ASP A 119 6.22 5.10 -17.74
N LEU A 120 6.87 5.21 -18.89
CA LEU A 120 6.73 6.36 -19.79
C LEU A 120 5.32 6.43 -20.39
N LYS A 121 4.76 5.29 -20.85
CA LYS A 121 3.39 5.20 -21.38
C LYS A 121 2.37 5.67 -20.33
N ILE A 122 2.51 5.20 -19.09
CA ILE A 122 1.64 5.64 -17.98
C ILE A 122 1.79 7.14 -17.72
N VAL A 123 3.03 7.65 -17.61
CA VAL A 123 3.28 9.07 -17.33
C VAL A 123 2.73 9.98 -18.44
N HIS A 124 2.83 9.55 -19.69
CA HIS A 124 2.29 10.27 -20.84
C HIS A 124 0.75 10.24 -20.86
N ALA A 125 0.14 9.13 -20.42
CA ALA A 125 -1.30 8.99 -20.31
C ALA A 125 -1.93 9.70 -19.08
N LEU A 126 -1.12 10.22 -18.14
CA LEU A 126 -1.64 10.95 -16.99
C LEU A 126 -2.36 12.23 -17.44
N PRO A 127 -3.55 12.54 -16.89
CA PRO A 127 -4.30 13.74 -17.27
C PRO A 127 -3.65 15.04 -16.78
N ASP A 128 -2.73 14.93 -15.80
CA ASP A 128 -2.03 16.08 -15.22
C ASP A 128 -0.63 15.66 -14.72
N VAL A 129 0.37 16.47 -15.06
CA VAL A 129 1.77 16.34 -14.64
C VAL A 129 1.92 16.31 -13.11
N SER A 130 1.00 16.95 -12.38
CA SER A 130 0.97 16.96 -10.92
C SER A 130 0.75 15.57 -10.31
N LEU A 131 0.22 14.61 -11.09
CA LEU A 131 -0.03 13.23 -10.68
C LEU A 131 1.17 12.30 -10.87
N ARG A 132 2.25 12.76 -11.50
CA ARG A 132 3.52 12.00 -11.63
C ARG A 132 4.01 11.36 -10.33
N PRO A 133 3.80 11.92 -9.12
CA PRO A 133 4.17 11.25 -7.89
C PRO A 133 3.52 9.87 -7.65
N ARG A 134 2.39 9.55 -8.29
CA ARG A 134 1.75 8.23 -8.22
C ARG A 134 2.61 7.10 -8.78
N MET A 135 3.57 7.42 -9.65
CA MET A 135 4.54 6.45 -10.18
C MET A 135 5.35 5.76 -9.08
N THR A 136 5.51 6.39 -7.91
CA THR A 136 6.14 5.73 -6.76
C THR A 136 5.32 4.52 -6.30
N ALA A 137 4.00 4.65 -6.17
CA ALA A 137 3.14 3.54 -5.77
C ALA A 137 3.12 2.42 -6.83
N ILE A 138 3.06 2.78 -8.12
CA ILE A 138 3.13 1.81 -9.23
C ILE A 138 4.45 1.03 -9.19
N SER A 139 5.58 1.73 -9.05
CA SER A 139 6.89 1.06 -8.97
C SER A 139 6.99 0.17 -7.74
N ASP A 140 6.52 0.60 -6.57
CA ASP A 140 6.56 -0.21 -5.35
C ASP A 140 5.71 -1.47 -5.50
N HIS A 141 4.51 -1.36 -6.08
CA HIS A 141 3.63 -2.50 -6.33
C HIS A 141 4.20 -3.45 -7.38
N ARG A 142 4.79 -2.94 -8.48
CA ARG A 142 5.43 -3.80 -9.48
C ARG A 142 6.59 -4.59 -8.88
N SER A 143 7.44 -3.94 -8.09
CA SER A 143 8.52 -4.61 -7.34
C SER A 143 8.00 -5.61 -6.30
N LEU A 144 6.78 -5.43 -5.78
CA LEU A 144 6.12 -6.42 -4.94
C LEU A 144 5.69 -7.65 -5.77
N LEU A 145 5.03 -7.45 -6.91
CA LEU A 145 4.59 -8.52 -7.80
C LEU A 145 5.75 -9.41 -8.27
N GLU A 146 6.90 -8.83 -8.62
CA GLU A 146 8.12 -9.58 -8.98
C GLU A 146 8.59 -10.53 -7.86
N ARG A 147 8.36 -10.15 -6.60
CA ARG A 147 8.75 -10.98 -5.45
C ARG A 147 7.77 -12.13 -5.21
N PHE A 148 6.57 -12.08 -5.78
CA PHE A 148 5.60 -13.15 -5.63
C PHE A 148 6.09 -14.43 -6.26
N ASP A 149 6.86 -14.38 -7.35
CA ASP A 149 7.45 -15.56 -8.01
C ASP A 149 8.34 -16.38 -7.04
N SER A 150 9.01 -15.71 -6.11
CA SER A 150 9.84 -16.34 -5.08
C SER A 150 9.10 -16.78 -3.81
N ALA A 151 7.79 -16.54 -3.71
CA ALA A 151 7.00 -16.92 -2.54
C ALA A 151 6.99 -18.44 -2.30
N PRO A 152 7.04 -18.90 -1.03
CA PRO A 152 6.91 -20.32 -0.71
C PRO A 152 5.53 -20.85 -1.08
N THR A 153 5.42 -22.16 -1.31
CA THR A 153 4.12 -22.80 -1.52
C THR A 153 3.25 -22.69 -0.26
N PRO A 154 1.91 -22.69 -0.37
CA PRO A 154 1.02 -22.59 0.80
C PRO A 154 1.28 -23.67 1.87
N SER A 155 1.63 -24.90 1.47
CA SER A 155 1.99 -25.99 2.40
C SER A 155 3.30 -25.74 3.16
N ALA A 156 4.35 -25.28 2.46
CA ALA A 156 5.63 -24.99 3.08
C ALA A 156 5.56 -23.72 3.96
N GLY A 157 4.96 -22.64 3.44
CA GLY A 157 4.92 -21.36 4.13
C GLY A 157 4.04 -21.35 5.38
N SER A 158 2.95 -22.12 5.40
CA SER A 158 2.06 -22.24 6.58
C SER A 158 2.64 -23.07 7.73
N THR A 159 3.72 -23.82 7.48
CA THR A 159 4.46 -24.56 8.51
C THR A 159 5.73 -23.83 8.97
N ASN A 160 6.26 -22.91 8.15
CA ASN A 160 7.44 -22.09 8.47
C ASN A 160 7.10 -20.59 8.60
N LEU A 161 6.27 -20.26 9.59
CA LEU A 161 5.72 -18.91 9.79
C LEU A 161 6.79 -17.84 10.01
N LYS A 162 7.93 -18.20 10.64
CA LYS A 162 9.04 -17.26 10.84
C LYS A 162 9.64 -16.83 9.51
N THR A 163 9.82 -17.75 8.57
CA THR A 163 10.36 -17.42 7.24
C THR A 163 9.34 -16.60 6.44
N THR A 164 8.08 -17.00 6.47
CA THR A 164 6.97 -16.33 5.76
C THR A 164 6.78 -14.88 6.20
N TYR A 165 6.73 -14.62 7.51
CA TYR A 165 6.36 -13.31 8.05
C TYR A 165 7.52 -12.46 8.58
N ALA A 166 8.62 -13.10 9.02
CA ALA A 166 9.76 -12.43 9.65
C ALA A 166 11.08 -12.62 8.87
N GLY A 167 11.03 -13.18 7.65
CA GLY A 167 12.19 -13.23 6.75
C GLY A 167 12.67 -11.83 6.38
N LYS A 168 13.98 -11.69 6.11
CA LYS A 168 14.60 -10.41 5.68
C LYS A 168 13.94 -9.82 4.42
N THR A 169 13.27 -10.65 3.65
CA THR A 169 12.54 -10.33 2.42
C THR A 169 11.02 -10.56 2.58
N SER A 170 10.48 -10.57 3.79
CA SER A 170 9.02 -10.66 3.93
C SER A 170 8.38 -9.34 3.48
N TYR A 171 7.33 -9.44 2.69
CA TYR A 171 6.47 -8.34 2.24
C TYR A 171 5.03 -8.50 2.74
N ILE A 172 4.78 -9.49 3.58
CA ILE A 172 3.48 -9.75 4.19
C ILE A 172 3.40 -9.02 5.53
N CYS A 173 2.38 -8.20 5.68
CA CYS A 173 2.09 -7.37 6.84
C CYS A 173 0.76 -7.81 7.46
N ALA A 174 0.81 -8.78 8.37
CA ALA A 174 -0.34 -9.39 9.03
C ALA A 174 -0.38 -9.14 10.56
N GLY A 175 0.34 -8.13 11.05
CA GLY A 175 0.44 -7.82 12.49
C GLY A 175 1.32 -8.80 13.28
N ARG A 176 2.00 -9.73 12.62
CA ARG A 176 2.86 -10.73 13.25
C ARG A 176 4.14 -10.91 12.43
N PRO A 177 5.34 -10.61 12.97
CA PRO A 177 5.60 -9.99 14.27
C PRO A 177 4.88 -8.65 14.49
N ALA A 178 4.69 -8.24 15.75
CA ALA A 178 3.80 -7.13 16.15
C ALA A 178 4.00 -5.81 15.37
N HIS A 179 5.20 -5.52 14.87
CA HIS A 179 5.50 -4.31 14.10
C HIS A 179 5.23 -4.42 12.59
N ARG A 180 4.78 -5.59 12.10
CA ARG A 180 4.54 -5.89 10.68
C ARG A 180 3.07 -5.77 10.33
N HIS A 181 2.51 -4.58 10.50
CA HIS A 181 1.15 -4.25 10.07
C HIS A 181 1.14 -3.02 9.17
N GLY A 182 0.00 -2.82 8.53
CA GLY A 182 -0.21 -1.77 7.53
C GLY A 182 -1.28 -0.77 7.88
N PRO A 183 -1.59 0.12 6.92
CA PRO A 183 -2.85 0.83 6.93
C PRO A 183 -4.02 -0.17 6.81
N PRO A 184 -5.20 0.17 7.35
CA PRO A 184 -6.38 -0.69 7.27
C PRO A 184 -6.84 -0.93 5.84
N ASN A 185 -7.22 -2.16 5.51
CA ASN A 185 -7.72 -2.55 4.19
C ASN A 185 -9.04 -1.84 3.84
N ALA A 186 -9.81 -1.47 4.87
CA ALA A 186 -11.01 -0.64 4.77
C ALA A 186 -10.77 0.71 4.08
N LEU A 187 -9.54 1.21 4.03
CA LEU A 187 -9.23 2.49 3.39
C LEU A 187 -9.15 2.40 1.86
N PHE A 188 -9.08 1.20 1.27
CA PHE A 188 -8.74 1.06 -0.16
C PHE A 188 -9.84 0.45 -1.01
N ASN A 189 -10.86 -0.17 -0.41
CA ASN A 189 -11.96 -0.75 -1.17
C ASN A 189 -13.28 -0.65 -0.39
N ARG A 190 -14.37 -0.25 -1.08
CA ARG A 190 -15.69 -0.04 -0.48
C ARG A 190 -16.27 -1.31 0.14
N SER A 191 -16.10 -2.47 -0.49
CA SER A 191 -16.59 -3.75 0.02
C SER A 191 -15.85 -4.14 1.30
N LEU A 192 -14.53 -3.98 1.34
CA LEU A 192 -13.72 -4.22 2.54
C LEU A 192 -14.01 -3.21 3.67
N ALA A 193 -14.30 -1.96 3.33
CA ALA A 193 -14.70 -0.93 4.29
C ALA A 193 -16.01 -1.28 5.00
N ARG A 194 -17.00 -1.75 4.23
CA ARG A 194 -18.28 -2.23 4.76
C ARG A 194 -18.09 -3.48 5.60
N LEU A 195 -17.34 -4.47 5.12
CA LEU A 195 -17.02 -5.69 5.87
C LEU A 195 -16.43 -5.38 7.25
N SER A 196 -15.38 -4.54 7.28
CA SER A 196 -14.71 -4.15 8.53
C SER A 196 -15.66 -3.42 9.48
N HIS A 197 -16.51 -2.53 8.96
CA HIS A 197 -17.51 -1.82 9.76
C HIS A 197 -18.58 -2.76 10.33
N GLU A 198 -19.20 -3.58 9.49
CA GLU A 198 -20.27 -4.51 9.86
C GLU A 198 -19.77 -5.54 10.89
N ILE A 199 -18.54 -6.06 10.74
CA ILE A 199 -17.93 -6.99 11.71
C ILE A 199 -17.56 -6.28 13.03
N ARG A 200 -17.10 -5.02 12.98
CA ARG A 200 -16.70 -4.29 14.21
C ARG A 200 -17.89 -3.99 15.12
N TYR A 201 -19.03 -3.60 14.54
CA TYR A 201 -20.19 -3.17 15.32
C TYR A 201 -21.24 -4.27 15.50
N LEU A 202 -21.33 -5.23 14.56
CA LEU A 202 -22.35 -6.29 14.53
C LEU A 202 -23.75 -5.76 14.84
N ASP A 203 -24.10 -4.66 14.16
CA ASP A 203 -25.34 -3.91 14.37
C ASP A 203 -26.59 -4.81 14.26
N PRO A 204 -27.68 -4.47 14.95
CA PRO A 204 -28.90 -5.28 15.03
C PRO A 204 -29.75 -5.25 13.74
N ALA A 205 -29.12 -5.06 12.57
CA ALA A 205 -29.82 -5.13 11.29
C ALA A 205 -30.56 -6.46 11.15
N ALA A 206 -31.73 -6.43 10.52
CA ALA A 206 -32.54 -7.62 10.28
C ALA A 206 -31.77 -8.62 9.41
N ILE A 207 -31.58 -9.84 9.91
CA ILE A 207 -30.91 -10.92 9.19
C ILE A 207 -31.97 -11.78 8.54
N SER A 208 -31.74 -12.19 7.28
CA SER A 208 -32.66 -13.11 6.61
C SER A 208 -32.71 -14.47 7.34
N PRO A 209 -33.89 -15.11 7.45
CA PRO A 209 -34.00 -16.46 8.02
C PRO A 209 -33.09 -17.49 7.34
N THR A 210 -32.83 -17.32 6.04
CA THR A 210 -31.91 -18.17 5.28
C THR A 210 -30.49 -18.11 5.81
N ILE A 211 -29.97 -16.93 6.13
CA ILE A 211 -28.60 -16.80 6.66
C ILE A 211 -28.51 -17.33 8.09
N ILE A 212 -29.58 -17.19 8.88
CA ILE A 212 -29.67 -17.80 10.22
C ILE A 212 -29.60 -19.33 10.12
N ASP A 213 -30.37 -19.94 9.20
CA ASP A 213 -30.33 -21.39 8.94
C ASP A 213 -28.94 -21.85 8.50
N ILE A 214 -28.28 -21.10 7.62
CA ILE A 214 -26.92 -21.41 7.18
C ILE A 214 -25.92 -21.29 8.34
N ALA A 215 -26.00 -20.24 9.16
CA ALA A 215 -25.14 -20.06 10.32
C ALA A 215 -25.27 -21.21 11.32
N HIS A 216 -26.50 -21.66 11.58
CA HIS A 216 -26.77 -22.80 12.43
C HIS A 216 -26.15 -24.09 11.86
N LYS A 217 -26.36 -24.37 10.57
CA LYS A 217 -25.76 -25.54 9.89
C LYS A 217 -24.24 -25.49 9.87
N LEU A 218 -23.66 -24.30 9.68
CA LEU A 218 -22.22 -24.10 9.72
C LEU A 218 -21.67 -24.44 11.11
N LEU A 219 -22.35 -24.02 12.18
CA LEU A 219 -21.99 -24.33 13.55
C LEU A 219 -22.06 -25.84 13.83
N GLU A 220 -23.21 -26.48 13.53
CA GLU A 220 -23.39 -27.93 13.68
C GLU A 220 -22.31 -28.73 12.93
N ALA A 221 -22.09 -28.39 11.66
CA ALA A 221 -21.07 -29.05 10.84
C ALA A 221 -19.65 -28.75 11.34
N SER A 222 -19.40 -27.57 11.92
CA SER A 222 -18.07 -27.20 12.42
C SER A 222 -17.71 -27.91 13.72
N ALA A 223 -18.70 -28.11 14.59
CA ALA A 223 -18.57 -28.81 15.87
C ALA A 223 -18.46 -30.34 15.72
N ALA A 224 -18.89 -30.91 14.59
CA ALA A 224 -18.79 -32.34 14.33
C ALA A 224 -17.34 -32.83 14.16
N PHE A 225 -17.12 -34.11 14.48
CA PHE A 225 -15.86 -34.81 14.26
C PHE A 225 -15.87 -35.57 12.94
N TYR A 226 -14.73 -35.57 12.25
CA TYR A 226 -14.55 -36.22 10.96
C TYR A 226 -13.24 -36.99 10.94
N ASP A 227 -13.28 -38.22 10.40
CA ASP A 227 -12.10 -39.09 10.27
C ASP A 227 -11.04 -38.48 9.34
N THR A 228 -11.48 -37.74 8.32
CA THR A 228 -10.59 -37.11 7.34
C THR A 228 -11.04 -35.69 7.01
N GLN A 229 -10.08 -34.85 6.59
CA GLN A 229 -10.42 -33.53 6.04
C GLN A 229 -11.37 -33.66 4.84
N ASN A 230 -11.26 -34.71 4.03
CA ASN A 230 -12.15 -34.91 2.89
C ASN A 230 -13.60 -35.16 3.30
N SER A 231 -13.83 -35.98 4.32
CA SER A 231 -15.17 -36.19 4.87
C SER A 231 -15.78 -34.87 5.40
N ARG A 232 -14.96 -34.03 6.04
CA ARG A 232 -15.38 -32.68 6.47
C ARG A 232 -15.74 -31.78 5.29
N LYS A 233 -14.96 -31.81 4.21
CA LYS A 233 -15.21 -31.02 2.99
C LYS A 233 -16.56 -31.33 2.37
N GLU A 234 -16.91 -32.60 2.22
CA GLU A 234 -18.18 -33.03 1.61
C GLU A 234 -19.40 -32.49 2.37
N VAL A 235 -19.30 -32.38 3.70
CA VAL A 235 -20.36 -31.78 4.52
C VAL A 235 -20.37 -30.25 4.41
N MET A 236 -19.20 -29.62 4.33
CA MET A 236 -19.08 -28.16 4.35
C MET A 236 -19.43 -27.49 3.02
N LYS A 237 -19.15 -28.16 1.88
CA LYS A 237 -19.44 -27.63 0.54
C LYS A 237 -20.88 -27.16 0.36
N PRO A 238 -21.93 -27.98 0.60
CA PRO A 238 -23.31 -27.54 0.39
C PRO A 238 -23.75 -26.40 1.33
N VAL A 239 -23.09 -26.21 2.47
CA VAL A 239 -23.33 -25.06 3.36
C VAL A 239 -22.74 -23.80 2.73
N MET A 240 -21.50 -23.88 2.25
CA MET A 240 -20.77 -22.78 1.62
C MET A 240 -21.40 -22.35 0.29
N GLU A 241 -21.82 -23.29 -0.56
CA GLU A 241 -22.45 -23.00 -1.86
C GLU A 241 -23.78 -22.25 -1.76
N LYS A 242 -24.47 -22.33 -0.60
CA LYS A 242 -25.67 -21.53 -0.35
C LYS A 242 -25.36 -20.05 -0.13
N LEU A 243 -24.18 -19.72 0.39
CA LEU A 243 -23.73 -18.34 0.58
C LEU A 243 -23.01 -17.81 -0.65
N PHE A 244 -22.13 -18.65 -1.19
CA PHE A 244 -21.18 -18.32 -2.26
C PHE A 244 -21.39 -19.33 -3.39
N PRO A 245 -22.32 -19.07 -4.33
CA PRO A 245 -22.55 -19.97 -5.45
C PRO A 245 -21.36 -19.92 -6.43
N GLU A 246 -21.22 -20.96 -7.27
CA GLU A 246 -20.23 -21.01 -8.37
C GLU A 246 -18.76 -21.00 -7.94
N GLY A 247 -18.45 -21.58 -6.78
CA GLY A 247 -17.07 -21.73 -6.32
C GLY A 247 -16.26 -22.69 -7.16
N ILE A 248 -14.97 -22.37 -7.32
CA ILE A 248 -14.00 -23.27 -7.92
C ILE A 248 -13.48 -24.19 -6.81
N TRP A 249 -14.18 -25.30 -6.60
CA TRP A 249 -13.88 -26.29 -5.56
C TRP A 249 -12.86 -27.33 -6.03
N TRP A 250 -11.99 -27.76 -5.11
CA TRP A 250 -11.19 -29.00 -5.23
C TRP A 250 -10.29 -29.12 -6.47
N GLN A 251 -9.90 -27.99 -7.03
CA GLN A 251 -9.19 -27.97 -8.31
C GLN A 251 -7.71 -28.36 -8.19
N THR A 252 -7.08 -28.55 -9.35
CA THR A 252 -5.64 -28.74 -9.45
C THR A 252 -4.89 -27.46 -9.06
N TYR A 253 -3.58 -27.60 -8.88
CA TYR A 253 -2.70 -26.52 -8.45
C TYR A 253 -2.84 -25.25 -9.30
N ILE A 254 -2.88 -24.09 -8.65
CA ILE A 254 -2.83 -22.76 -9.27
C ILE A 254 -1.38 -22.45 -9.67
N GLY A 255 -1.19 -22.05 -10.94
CA GLY A 255 -0.04 -21.26 -11.42
C GLY A 255 1.34 -21.65 -10.93
N GLY A 256 1.79 -22.89 -11.19
CA GLY A 256 3.16 -23.35 -10.93
C GLY A 256 3.61 -23.40 -9.46
N LYS A 257 2.87 -22.78 -8.53
CA LYS A 257 3.21 -22.64 -7.10
C LYS A 257 2.62 -23.70 -6.19
N GLN A 258 1.98 -24.70 -6.77
CA GLN A 258 1.30 -25.77 -6.03
C GLN A 258 0.30 -25.23 -4.98
N ALA A 259 -0.29 -24.07 -5.24
CA ALA A 259 -1.35 -23.49 -4.43
C ALA A 259 -2.67 -24.22 -4.71
N LYS A 260 -3.42 -24.52 -3.67
CA LYS A 260 -4.63 -25.36 -3.76
C LYS A 260 -5.55 -24.97 -2.60
N PRO A 261 -6.26 -23.84 -2.72
CA PRO A 261 -7.30 -23.48 -1.76
C PRO A 261 -8.42 -24.54 -1.78
N GLU A 262 -9.21 -24.57 -0.72
CA GLU A 262 -10.35 -25.50 -0.65
C GLU A 262 -11.41 -25.13 -1.70
N ALA A 263 -11.71 -23.84 -1.75
CA ALA A 263 -12.48 -23.20 -2.79
C ALA A 263 -12.02 -21.75 -2.95
N TYR A 264 -12.22 -21.19 -4.13
CA TYR A 264 -12.00 -19.77 -4.36
C TYR A 264 -12.93 -19.22 -5.45
N TRP A 265 -13.12 -17.91 -5.44
CA TRP A 265 -13.92 -17.15 -6.40
C TRP A 265 -13.08 -15.99 -6.92
N LEU A 266 -12.10 -16.32 -7.76
CA LEU A 266 -11.00 -15.41 -8.09
C LEU A 266 -10.38 -14.87 -6.78
N LEU A 267 -10.49 -13.57 -6.52
CA LEU A 267 -10.07 -12.94 -5.29
C LEU A 267 -11.23 -12.44 -4.42
N SER A 268 -12.49 -12.59 -4.86
CA SER A 268 -13.65 -12.17 -4.08
C SER A 268 -13.77 -12.94 -2.76
N LEU A 269 -13.41 -14.22 -2.75
CA LEU A 269 -13.31 -15.05 -1.56
C LEU A 269 -12.30 -16.18 -1.76
N ILE A 270 -11.44 -16.40 -0.76
CA ILE A 270 -10.56 -17.57 -0.65
C ILE A 270 -10.99 -18.37 0.58
N PHE A 271 -11.31 -19.64 0.40
CA PHE A 271 -11.74 -20.53 1.47
C PHE A 271 -10.65 -21.57 1.78
N GLU A 272 -10.26 -21.65 3.05
CA GLU A 272 -9.30 -22.63 3.55
C GLU A 272 -9.94 -23.47 4.67
N LEU A 273 -9.84 -24.79 4.55
CA LEU A 273 -10.44 -25.74 5.49
C LEU A 273 -9.37 -26.68 6.06
N LYS A 274 -9.41 -26.87 7.39
CA LYS A 274 -8.61 -27.83 8.13
C LYS A 274 -9.51 -28.71 8.99
N ASN A 275 -9.13 -29.99 9.09
CA ASN A 275 -9.93 -30.95 9.83
C ASN A 275 -10.07 -30.56 11.32
N GLN A 276 -8.95 -30.12 11.91
CA GLN A 276 -8.83 -29.70 13.30
C GLN A 276 -7.87 -28.52 13.43
N ARG A 277 -7.96 -27.80 14.56
CA ARG A 277 -6.96 -26.79 14.94
C ARG A 277 -5.56 -27.39 14.97
N GLY A 278 -4.58 -26.62 14.50
CA GLY A 278 -3.17 -27.02 14.46
C GLY A 278 -2.82 -28.13 13.45
N SER A 279 -3.79 -28.67 12.71
CA SER A 279 -3.52 -29.71 11.71
C SER A 279 -3.06 -29.10 10.38
N HIS A 280 -1.89 -29.52 9.89
CA HIS A 280 -1.38 -29.17 8.55
C HIS A 280 -1.34 -27.67 8.22
N GLY A 281 -0.93 -26.85 9.21
CA GLY A 281 -0.66 -25.43 9.07
C GLY A 281 -1.84 -24.51 9.36
N ASP A 282 -1.53 -23.23 9.53
CA ASP A 282 -2.48 -22.17 9.82
C ASP A 282 -3.36 -21.81 8.59
N PRO A 283 -4.70 -21.86 8.67
CA PRO A 283 -5.58 -21.58 7.54
C PRO A 283 -5.45 -20.15 7.01
N THR A 284 -5.24 -19.16 7.90
CA THR A 284 -5.05 -17.76 7.51
C THR A 284 -3.79 -17.60 6.66
N THR A 285 -2.66 -18.15 7.11
CA THR A 285 -1.39 -18.12 6.37
C THR A 285 -1.50 -18.81 5.02
N ARG A 286 -2.25 -19.92 4.93
CA ARG A 286 -2.47 -20.60 3.65
C ARG A 286 -3.25 -19.71 2.68
N ALA A 287 -4.36 -19.14 3.12
CA ALA A 287 -5.16 -18.24 2.30
C ALA A 287 -4.35 -17.04 1.78
N VAL A 288 -3.44 -16.49 2.60
CA VAL A 288 -2.51 -15.42 2.17
C VAL A 288 -1.56 -15.90 1.08
N LEU A 289 -1.06 -17.13 1.17
CA LEU A 289 -0.16 -17.70 0.15
C LEU A 289 -0.91 -18.12 -1.11
N ASP A 290 -2.16 -18.56 -1.02
CA ASP A 290 -3.03 -18.79 -2.17
C ASP A 290 -3.37 -17.47 -2.88
N TYR A 291 -3.66 -16.40 -2.12
CA TYR A 291 -3.80 -15.04 -2.64
C TYR A 291 -2.57 -14.59 -3.44
N ILE A 292 -1.37 -14.79 -2.88
CA ILE A 292 -0.11 -14.48 -3.56
C ILE A 292 0.07 -15.35 -4.81
N ALA A 293 -0.29 -16.63 -4.76
CA ALA A 293 -0.17 -17.52 -5.92
C ALA A 293 -1.10 -17.12 -7.06
N ILE A 294 -2.33 -16.69 -6.76
CA ILE A 294 -3.28 -16.15 -7.75
C ILE A 294 -2.70 -14.91 -8.43
N LEU A 295 -2.08 -14.00 -7.66
CA LEU A 295 -1.44 -12.79 -8.21
C LEU A 295 -0.13 -13.05 -8.97
N ALA A 296 0.59 -14.11 -8.60
CA ALA A 296 1.81 -14.54 -9.30
C ALA A 296 1.48 -15.16 -10.67
N ASP A 297 0.35 -15.86 -10.78
CA ASP A 297 -0.13 -16.43 -12.02
C ASP A 297 -0.50 -15.32 -13.02
N LYS A 298 0.38 -15.09 -13.99
CA LYS A 298 0.26 -14.00 -14.97
C LYS A 298 -0.97 -14.15 -15.85
N ASP A 299 -1.37 -15.39 -16.17
CA ASP A 299 -2.51 -15.65 -17.04
C ASP A 299 -3.81 -15.44 -16.27
N LEU A 300 -3.91 -15.98 -15.05
CA LEU A 300 -5.10 -15.83 -14.20
C LEU A 300 -5.32 -14.37 -13.76
N SER A 301 -4.25 -13.62 -13.53
CA SER A 301 -4.32 -12.27 -12.95
C SER A 301 -4.10 -11.13 -13.94
N ALA A 302 -3.87 -11.42 -15.22
CA ALA A 302 -3.57 -10.45 -16.28
C ALA A 302 -4.48 -9.20 -16.24
N ALA A 303 -5.79 -9.43 -16.12
CA ALA A 303 -6.79 -8.37 -16.19
C ALA A 303 -6.78 -7.38 -15.01
N PHE A 304 -6.22 -7.76 -13.84
CA PHE A 304 -6.38 -6.95 -12.62
C PHE A 304 -5.10 -6.73 -11.80
N ARG A 305 -4.04 -7.52 -11.98
CA ARG A 305 -2.83 -7.45 -11.12
C ARG A 305 -2.11 -6.10 -11.14
N THR A 306 -2.17 -5.36 -12.26
CA THR A 306 -1.55 -4.02 -12.40
C THR A 306 -2.57 -2.87 -12.32
N ARG A 307 -3.86 -3.19 -12.22
CA ARG A 307 -4.98 -2.24 -12.33
C ARG A 307 -5.84 -2.16 -11.07
N SER A 308 -5.54 -3.01 -10.08
CA SER A 308 -6.19 -3.03 -8.78
C SER A 308 -5.17 -3.24 -7.68
N ASN A 309 -5.54 -2.88 -6.46
CA ASN A 309 -4.88 -3.32 -5.24
C ASN A 309 -5.31 -4.73 -4.80
N ALA A 310 -5.95 -5.49 -5.70
CA ALA A 310 -6.39 -6.87 -5.50
C ALA A 310 -7.11 -7.11 -4.14
N PRO A 311 -8.23 -6.43 -3.86
CA PRO A 311 -8.94 -6.57 -2.60
C PRO A 311 -9.59 -7.95 -2.47
N SER A 312 -9.35 -8.63 -1.35
CA SER A 312 -9.82 -9.99 -1.13
C SER A 312 -10.33 -10.23 0.29
N VAL A 313 -11.23 -11.19 0.42
CA VAL A 313 -11.71 -11.74 1.69
C VAL A 313 -11.23 -13.19 1.78
N SER A 314 -10.78 -13.62 2.95
CA SER A 314 -10.58 -15.04 3.23
C SER A 314 -11.44 -15.52 4.38
N LEU A 315 -11.87 -16.77 4.25
CA LEU A 315 -12.60 -17.51 5.26
C LEU A 315 -11.77 -18.75 5.61
N GLY A 316 -11.29 -18.81 6.85
CA GLY A 316 -10.58 -19.96 7.39
C GLY A 316 -11.50 -20.75 8.33
N LEU A 317 -11.56 -22.08 8.14
CA LEU A 317 -12.20 -22.98 9.09
C LEU A 317 -11.21 -24.05 9.55
N ALA A 318 -10.91 -24.11 10.85
CA ALA A 318 -10.04 -25.14 11.43
C ALA A 318 -10.70 -25.78 12.65
N GLY A 319 -11.24 -26.99 12.47
CA GLY A 319 -12.16 -27.54 13.47
C GLY A 319 -13.32 -26.56 13.69
N SER A 320 -13.64 -26.25 14.94
CA SER A 320 -14.66 -25.25 15.26
C SER A 320 -14.21 -23.79 15.11
N GLU A 321 -12.95 -23.50 14.79
CA GLU A 321 -12.51 -22.10 14.59
C GLU A 321 -12.96 -21.54 13.26
N LEU A 322 -13.67 -20.41 13.29
CA LEU A 322 -13.97 -19.58 12.14
C LEU A 322 -13.12 -18.31 12.19
N ILE A 323 -12.40 -18.06 11.10
CA ILE A 323 -11.57 -16.87 10.93
C ILE A 323 -12.01 -16.13 9.66
N VAL A 324 -12.24 -14.82 9.77
CA VAL A 324 -12.48 -13.94 8.62
C VAL A 324 -11.35 -12.93 8.55
N SER A 325 -10.69 -12.86 7.40
CA SER A 325 -9.65 -11.86 7.14
C SER A 325 -9.91 -11.09 5.85
N SER A 326 -9.34 -9.90 5.72
CA SER A 326 -9.27 -9.19 4.45
C SER A 326 -7.82 -8.97 4.03
N MET A 327 -7.60 -8.79 2.73
CA MET A 327 -6.27 -8.63 2.13
C MET A 327 -6.29 -7.59 1.01
N ILE A 328 -5.19 -6.85 0.86
CA ILE A 328 -4.89 -6.01 -0.32
C ILE A 328 -3.39 -6.09 -0.66
N SER A 329 -3.05 -5.74 -1.89
CA SER A 329 -1.69 -5.63 -2.42
C SER A 329 -1.43 -4.20 -2.89
N THR A 330 -0.49 -3.50 -2.23
CA THR A 330 0.02 -2.20 -2.66
C THR A 330 1.55 -2.21 -2.68
N ASP A 331 2.22 -1.57 -1.74
CA ASP A 331 3.67 -1.65 -1.50
C ASP A 331 4.06 -2.89 -0.66
N ALA A 332 3.07 -3.53 -0.05
CA ALA A 332 3.14 -4.78 0.68
C ALA A 332 1.81 -5.54 0.53
N VAL A 333 1.77 -6.79 0.99
CA VAL A 333 0.51 -7.52 1.19
C VAL A 333 0.02 -7.22 2.60
N TYR A 334 -1.04 -6.43 2.73
CA TYR A 334 -1.63 -6.09 4.02
C TYR A 334 -2.77 -7.03 4.34
N VAL A 335 -2.70 -7.68 5.50
CA VAL A 335 -3.66 -8.68 5.96
C VAL A 335 -4.25 -8.22 7.28
N GLU A 336 -5.57 -8.20 7.39
CA GLU A 336 -6.28 -7.88 8.62
C GLU A 336 -7.18 -9.05 9.00
N GLU A 337 -6.95 -9.64 10.17
CA GLU A 337 -7.90 -10.56 10.78
C GLU A 337 -9.03 -9.74 11.41
N LEU A 338 -10.23 -9.84 10.85
CA LEU A 338 -11.39 -9.04 11.23
C LEU A 338 -12.24 -9.76 12.28
N TYR A 339 -12.25 -11.09 12.25
CA TYR A 339 -13.08 -11.92 13.12
C TYR A 339 -12.42 -13.27 13.40
N CYS A 340 -12.51 -13.72 14.65
CA CYS A 340 -12.15 -15.07 15.06
C CYS A 340 -13.13 -15.55 16.14
N GLU A 341 -13.80 -16.68 15.89
CA GLU A 341 -14.74 -17.27 16.86
C GLU A 341 -14.69 -18.80 16.86
N ASP A 342 -14.92 -19.39 18.03
CA ASP A 342 -15.10 -20.81 18.21
C ASP A 342 -16.59 -21.21 18.06
N LEU A 343 -16.89 -22.05 17.07
CA LEU A 343 -18.22 -22.51 16.69
C LEU A 343 -18.69 -23.76 17.44
N HIS A 344 -18.37 -23.90 18.73
CA HIS A 344 -18.87 -25.00 19.56
C HIS A 344 -20.27 -24.73 20.12
N GLY A 345 -20.97 -25.80 20.47
CA GLY A 345 -22.23 -25.70 21.20
C GLY A 345 -22.02 -25.25 22.65
N GLY A 346 -22.92 -24.40 23.14
CA GLY A 346 -22.91 -23.87 24.50
C GLY A 346 -24.32 -23.45 24.96
N PHE A 347 -24.46 -23.03 26.21
CA PHE A 347 -25.74 -22.50 26.73
C PHE A 347 -26.20 -21.23 26.00
N ASP A 348 -25.28 -20.55 25.30
CA ASP A 348 -25.47 -19.32 24.52
C ASP A 348 -25.59 -19.59 23.00
N ILE A 349 -25.90 -20.83 22.58
CA ILE A 349 -25.90 -21.20 21.16
C ILE A 349 -26.81 -20.32 20.29
N ASP A 350 -27.97 -19.90 20.81
CA ASP A 350 -28.90 -19.03 20.08
C ASP A 350 -28.24 -17.67 19.78
N GLU A 351 -27.57 -17.06 20.76
CA GLU A 351 -26.85 -15.79 20.58
C GLU A 351 -25.67 -15.95 19.61
N ARG A 352 -24.98 -17.10 19.69
CA ARG A 352 -23.85 -17.44 18.81
C ARG A 352 -24.30 -17.60 17.37
N VAL A 353 -25.40 -18.31 17.11
CA VAL A 353 -25.98 -18.45 15.76
C VAL A 353 -26.31 -17.07 15.18
N ILE A 354 -26.92 -16.18 15.96
CA ILE A 354 -27.22 -14.82 15.49
C ILE A 354 -25.94 -14.04 15.20
N ARG A 355 -24.92 -14.14 16.05
CA ARG A 355 -23.63 -13.46 15.84
C ARG A 355 -22.93 -13.93 14.57
N VAL A 356 -22.82 -15.25 14.38
CA VAL A 356 -22.24 -15.87 13.18
C VAL A 356 -23.05 -15.49 11.95
N ALA A 357 -24.38 -15.47 12.04
CA ALA A 357 -25.24 -15.05 10.94
C ALA A 357 -24.97 -13.60 10.49
N ARG A 358 -24.69 -12.67 11.42
CA ARG A 358 -24.28 -11.29 11.09
C ARG A 358 -22.94 -11.26 10.37
N VAL A 359 -21.97 -12.04 10.85
CA VAL A 359 -20.64 -12.13 10.21
C VAL A 359 -20.77 -12.70 8.80
N LEU A 360 -21.53 -13.78 8.61
CA LEU A 360 -21.75 -14.38 7.29
C LEU A 360 -22.49 -13.43 6.33
N GLN A 361 -23.47 -12.66 6.83
CA GLN A 361 -24.12 -11.61 6.04
C GLN A 361 -23.10 -10.55 5.57
N ALA A 362 -22.21 -10.11 6.46
CA ALA A 362 -21.19 -9.12 6.12
C ALA A 362 -20.18 -9.66 5.08
N VAL A 363 -19.73 -10.91 5.26
CA VAL A 363 -18.86 -11.61 4.29
C VAL A 363 -19.57 -11.75 2.94
N LYS A 364 -20.85 -12.10 2.92
CA LYS A 364 -21.65 -12.20 1.69
C LYS A 364 -21.77 -10.85 0.98
N ASN A 365 -22.05 -9.77 1.70
CA ASN A 365 -22.12 -8.42 1.13
C ASN A 365 -20.78 -8.02 0.49
N ALA A 366 -19.67 -8.34 1.15
CA ALA A 366 -18.33 -8.07 0.64
C ALA A 366 -18.04 -8.90 -0.62
N PHE A 367 -18.37 -10.19 -0.60
CA PHE A 367 -18.25 -11.10 -1.73
C PHE A 367 -19.02 -10.61 -2.97
N ASP A 368 -20.30 -10.26 -2.81
CA ASP A 368 -21.14 -9.76 -3.92
C ASP A 368 -20.55 -8.46 -4.52
N GLY A 369 -20.06 -7.57 -3.65
CA GLY A 369 -19.41 -6.34 -4.05
C GLY A 369 -18.07 -6.56 -4.77
N LEU A 370 -17.27 -7.52 -4.32
CA LEU A 370 -16.00 -7.87 -4.96
C LEU A 370 -16.22 -8.61 -6.29
N ASN A 371 -17.22 -9.47 -6.42
CA ASN A 371 -17.58 -10.08 -7.70
C ASN A 371 -17.96 -9.01 -8.72
N THR A 372 -18.79 -8.05 -8.32
CA THR A 372 -19.15 -6.91 -9.17
C THR A 372 -17.93 -6.08 -9.55
N PHE A 373 -17.00 -5.88 -8.61
CA PHE A 373 -15.76 -5.14 -8.85
C PHE A 373 -14.86 -5.85 -9.89
N TYR A 374 -14.60 -7.15 -9.71
CA TYR A 374 -13.75 -7.91 -10.63
C TYR A 374 -14.39 -8.10 -12.00
N ALA A 375 -15.70 -8.34 -12.08
CA ALA A 375 -16.42 -8.42 -13.35
C ALA A 375 -16.23 -7.15 -14.20
N LYS A 376 -16.44 -5.97 -13.58
CA LYS A 376 -16.24 -4.68 -14.24
C LYS A 376 -14.79 -4.44 -14.68
N LEU A 377 -13.84 -4.86 -13.84
CA LEU A 377 -12.42 -4.67 -14.13
C LEU A 377 -11.95 -5.55 -15.30
N ILE A 378 -12.55 -6.74 -15.46
CA ILE A 378 -12.29 -7.65 -16.59
C ILE A 378 -12.96 -7.14 -17.87
N GLU A 379 -14.15 -6.54 -17.77
CA GLU A 379 -14.87 -5.96 -18.92
C GLU A 379 -14.20 -4.70 -19.48
N ASP A 380 -13.69 -3.83 -18.62
CA ASP A 380 -12.97 -2.63 -19.02
C ASP A 380 -11.47 -2.96 -19.17
N ASP A 381 -10.98 -3.23 -20.38
CA ASP A 381 -9.55 -3.52 -20.64
C ASP A 381 -8.79 -2.30 -21.21
N SER A 382 -9.41 -1.13 -21.23
CA SER A 382 -8.99 -0.05 -22.13
C SER A 382 -8.10 1.03 -21.50
N SER A 383 -8.04 1.13 -20.17
CA SER A 383 -7.36 2.23 -19.48
C SER A 383 -6.03 1.80 -18.84
N LEU A 384 -4.93 2.48 -19.18
CA LEU A 384 -3.68 2.40 -18.45
C LEU A 384 -3.87 2.84 -16.98
N PRO A 385 -3.30 2.11 -16.01
CA PRO A 385 -3.46 2.45 -14.60
C PRO A 385 -2.69 3.72 -14.24
N ASP A 386 -3.40 4.75 -13.80
CA ASP A 386 -2.82 6.03 -13.32
C ASP A 386 -2.24 5.95 -11.88
N GLY A 387 -2.25 4.76 -11.29
CA GLY A 387 -1.77 4.48 -9.92
C GLY A 387 -2.75 4.83 -8.80
N SER A 388 -3.91 5.42 -9.10
CA SER A 388 -4.92 5.77 -8.07
C SER A 388 -5.44 4.56 -7.32
N HIS A 389 -5.53 3.39 -7.97
CA HIS A 389 -6.02 2.14 -7.40
C HIS A 389 -5.13 1.60 -6.25
N LEU A 390 -3.90 2.09 -6.12
CA LEU A 390 -2.96 1.73 -5.04
C LEU A 390 -3.01 2.69 -3.84
N LEU A 391 -3.86 3.70 -3.92
CA LEU A 391 -4.00 4.75 -2.92
C LEU A 391 -5.37 4.67 -2.24
N PRO A 392 -5.54 5.32 -1.07
CA PRO A 392 -6.80 5.23 -0.33
C PRO A 392 -8.01 5.73 -1.14
N ARG A 393 -9.12 5.01 -1.00
CA ARG A 393 -10.46 5.37 -1.45
C ARG A 393 -11.46 5.20 -0.29
N PRO A 394 -11.35 6.04 0.76
CA PRO A 394 -12.15 5.92 1.98
C PRO A 394 -13.64 6.12 1.71
N VAL A 395 -14.48 5.49 2.54
CA VAL A 395 -15.94 5.60 2.47
C VAL A 395 -16.44 6.38 3.67
N HIS A 396 -17.20 7.46 3.43
CA HIS A 396 -17.77 8.28 4.50
C HIS A 396 -18.75 7.46 5.36
N ALA A 397 -18.60 7.48 6.69
CA ALA A 397 -19.38 6.63 7.58
C ALA A 397 -20.88 6.96 7.56
N ASN A 398 -21.22 8.25 7.47
CA ASN A 398 -22.62 8.70 7.49
C ASN A 398 -23.24 8.89 6.09
N ALA A 399 -22.44 8.71 5.03
CA ALA A 399 -22.88 8.93 3.65
C ALA A 399 -22.17 7.95 2.69
N PRO A 400 -22.34 6.63 2.88
CA PRO A 400 -21.53 5.61 2.22
C PRO A 400 -21.79 5.47 0.71
N HIS A 401 -22.78 6.20 0.17
CA HIS A 401 -23.07 6.25 -1.25
C HIS A 401 -22.19 7.26 -2.00
N LEU A 402 -21.77 8.34 -1.34
CA LEU A 402 -20.93 9.38 -1.94
C LEU A 402 -19.50 8.85 -2.19
N ASP A 403 -18.89 9.29 -3.29
CA ASP A 403 -17.43 9.19 -3.45
C ASP A 403 -16.80 10.34 -2.66
N LEU A 404 -16.25 10.02 -1.49
CA LEU A 404 -15.71 11.01 -0.55
C LEU A 404 -14.55 11.78 -1.18
N VAL A 405 -13.69 11.09 -1.94
CA VAL A 405 -12.48 11.65 -2.53
C VAL A 405 -12.87 12.67 -3.60
N ASP A 406 -13.77 12.29 -4.50
CA ASP A 406 -14.26 13.18 -5.56
C ASP A 406 -15.08 14.34 -4.99
N SER A 407 -15.92 14.10 -3.98
CA SER A 407 -16.75 15.14 -3.37
C SER A 407 -15.93 16.25 -2.68
N LEU A 408 -14.75 15.92 -2.18
CA LEU A 408 -13.82 16.86 -1.56
C LEU A 408 -12.84 17.48 -2.56
N GLY A 409 -12.84 17.01 -3.80
CA GLY A 409 -11.87 17.45 -4.80
C GLY A 409 -10.44 17.01 -4.48
N LEU A 410 -10.27 15.82 -3.89
CA LEU A 410 -8.97 15.28 -3.49
C LEU A 410 -8.42 14.31 -4.53
N ARG A 411 -7.09 14.35 -4.73
CA ARG A 411 -6.36 13.36 -5.52
C ARG A 411 -5.16 12.87 -4.75
N PHE A 412 -5.23 11.67 -4.19
CA PHE A 412 -4.08 11.07 -3.50
C PHE A 412 -2.90 10.92 -4.45
N LEU A 413 -1.69 11.17 -3.94
CA LEU A 413 -0.45 11.14 -4.72
C LEU A 413 0.47 9.99 -4.26
N TYR A 414 0.76 9.91 -2.96
CA TYR A 414 1.65 8.90 -2.38
C TYR A 414 1.48 8.80 -0.86
N LYS A 415 1.90 7.68 -0.27
CA LYS A 415 2.01 7.51 1.18
C LYS A 415 3.19 8.33 1.71
N LEU A 416 2.97 9.10 2.77
CA LEU A 416 4.00 9.91 3.41
C LEU A 416 5.06 8.95 3.98
N GLY A 417 6.30 9.11 3.51
CA GLY A 417 7.42 8.20 3.84
C GLY A 417 7.87 7.27 2.70
N SER A 418 7.16 7.20 1.57
CA SER A 418 7.63 6.49 0.36
C SER A 418 8.60 7.31 -0.50
N ARG A 419 8.85 8.59 -0.16
CA ARG A 419 9.80 9.47 -0.87
C ARG A 419 10.92 9.94 0.06
N LYS A 420 12.17 9.87 -0.42
CA LYS A 420 13.27 10.67 0.14
C LYS A 420 12.89 12.16 -0.01
N GLY A 421 12.62 12.83 1.12
CA GLY A 421 12.19 14.23 1.15
C GLY A 421 10.80 14.48 1.75
N GLY A 422 10.08 13.44 2.19
CA GLY A 422 8.98 13.60 3.14
C GLY A 422 9.52 13.62 4.56
N GLN A 423 10.16 14.74 4.94
CA GLN A 423 11.05 14.88 6.11
C GLN A 423 12.30 13.99 6.00
N VAL A 424 13.47 14.58 6.23
CA VAL A 424 14.77 14.04 5.82
C VAL A 424 15.50 13.56 7.07
N GLY A 425 15.90 12.28 7.09
CA GLY A 425 17.21 11.97 7.65
C GLY A 425 17.48 10.64 8.34
N THR A 426 16.66 9.58 8.30
CA THR A 426 17.06 8.33 8.98
C THR A 426 17.22 7.13 8.04
N ASN A 427 18.03 6.15 8.47
CA ASN A 427 18.36 4.95 7.69
C ASN A 427 17.12 4.34 7.01
N ALA A 428 17.21 4.10 5.70
CA ALA A 428 16.08 3.73 4.83
C ALA A 428 15.26 2.50 5.29
N ASN A 429 15.84 1.62 6.11
CA ASN A 429 15.15 0.45 6.67
C ASN A 429 14.29 0.78 7.90
N THR A 430 14.72 1.71 8.75
CA THR A 430 13.98 2.12 9.96
C THR A 430 12.78 3.00 9.61
N GLU A 431 12.93 3.87 8.60
CA GLU A 431 11.80 4.65 8.05
C GLU A 431 10.79 3.75 7.36
N ARG A 432 11.21 2.82 6.48
CA ARG A 432 10.27 1.85 5.87
C ARG A 432 9.44 1.10 6.92
N MET A 433 10.04 0.68 8.04
CA MET A 433 9.33 -0.02 9.10
C MET A 433 8.35 0.87 9.89
N ARG A 434 8.73 2.12 10.21
CA ARG A 434 7.82 3.10 10.85
C ARG A 434 6.72 3.57 9.90
N ASN A 435 6.99 3.61 8.60
CA ASN A 435 6.06 4.11 7.58
C ASN A 435 5.00 3.07 7.17
N MET A 436 5.26 1.77 7.35
CA MET A 436 4.24 0.74 7.11
C MET A 436 3.03 0.92 8.04
N GLN A 437 3.27 1.30 9.29
CA GLN A 437 2.26 1.32 10.37
C GLN A 437 1.30 2.51 10.35
N HIS A 438 1.66 3.61 9.70
CA HIS A 438 0.87 4.85 9.70
C HIS A 438 0.13 5.05 8.38
N ALA A 439 -1.13 5.48 8.46
CA ALA A 439 -1.97 5.80 7.32
C ALA A 439 -1.96 7.31 7.06
N VAL A 440 -0.80 7.84 6.65
CA VAL A 440 -0.60 9.25 6.30
C VAL A 440 -0.19 9.36 4.83
N TYR A 441 -0.84 10.24 4.10
CA TYR A 441 -0.70 10.38 2.64
C TYR A 441 -0.58 11.85 2.25
N VAL A 442 0.06 12.09 1.11
CA VAL A 442 0.00 13.38 0.42
C VAL A 442 -1.08 13.30 -0.66
N ALA A 443 -1.92 14.31 -0.72
CA ALA A 443 -2.95 14.47 -1.75
C ALA A 443 -2.88 15.89 -2.34
N LEU A 444 -3.45 16.08 -3.53
CA LEU A 444 -3.66 17.38 -4.17
C LEU A 444 -5.13 17.75 -4.04
N GLY A 445 -5.45 18.96 -3.57
CA GLY A 445 -6.80 19.51 -3.68
C GLY A 445 -7.02 20.18 -5.04
N ASP A 446 -8.27 20.29 -5.48
CA ASP A 446 -8.66 20.94 -6.74
C ASP A 446 -9.17 22.38 -6.57
N GLY A 447 -9.24 22.88 -5.32
CA GLY A 447 -9.75 24.21 -4.98
C GLY A 447 -11.24 24.28 -4.65
N THR A 448 -12.00 23.18 -4.75
CA THR A 448 -13.45 23.16 -4.45
C THR A 448 -13.72 23.25 -2.94
N HIS A 449 -13.29 22.24 -2.18
CA HIS A 449 -13.39 22.19 -0.73
C HIS A 449 -12.01 22.18 -0.07
N ILE A 450 -11.02 21.61 -0.75
CA ILE A 450 -9.63 21.56 -0.34
C ILE A 450 -8.84 22.51 -1.25
N PRO A 451 -7.92 23.34 -0.71
CA PRO A 451 -7.15 24.27 -1.52
C PRO A 451 -6.39 23.57 -2.65
N SER A 452 -6.16 24.29 -3.75
CA SER A 452 -5.46 23.79 -4.94
C SER A 452 -3.94 23.67 -4.72
N GLU A 453 -3.55 22.88 -3.72
CA GLU A 453 -2.18 22.64 -3.27
C GLU A 453 -2.03 21.23 -2.70
N GLU A 454 -0.79 20.81 -2.44
CA GLU A 454 -0.54 19.55 -1.73
C GLU A 454 -0.96 19.66 -0.26
N VAL A 455 -1.70 18.67 0.22
CA VAL A 455 -2.20 18.55 1.60
C VAL A 455 -1.78 17.22 2.20
N ILE A 456 -1.81 17.14 3.54
CA ILE A 456 -1.63 15.90 4.28
C ILE A 456 -3.00 15.31 4.63
N VAL A 457 -3.18 14.03 4.33
CA VAL A 457 -4.36 13.25 4.74
C VAL A 457 -3.92 12.16 5.70
N LYS A 458 -4.43 12.20 6.94
CA LYS A 458 -4.18 11.21 7.98
C LYS A 458 -5.45 10.42 8.28
N PHE A 459 -5.31 9.11 8.45
CA PHE A 459 -6.35 8.25 8.99
C PHE A 459 -5.92 7.70 10.35
N THR A 460 -6.78 7.86 11.36
CA THR A 460 -6.50 7.39 12.72
C THR A 460 -7.79 7.01 13.45
N LEU A 461 -7.69 6.20 14.50
CA LEU A 461 -8.85 5.80 15.31
C LEU A 461 -9.35 6.93 16.22
N LYS A 462 -8.45 7.81 16.66
CA LYS A 462 -8.76 8.92 17.58
C LYS A 462 -7.98 10.15 17.15
N TYR A 463 -8.66 11.30 17.15
CA TYR A 463 -8.05 12.57 16.82
C TYR A 463 -8.73 13.70 17.58
N ASN A 464 -7.95 14.56 18.24
CA ASN A 464 -8.50 15.72 18.93
C ASN A 464 -8.59 16.92 17.97
N VAL A 465 -9.72 16.98 17.26
CA VAL A 465 -10.02 18.08 16.32
C VAL A 465 -10.08 19.43 17.04
N GLU A 466 -10.59 19.50 18.27
CA GLU A 466 -10.69 20.76 19.02
C GLU A 466 -9.31 21.34 19.33
N ALA A 467 -8.39 20.51 19.82
CA ALA A 467 -7.01 20.90 20.10
C ALA A 467 -6.31 21.40 18.83
N HIS A 468 -6.43 20.65 17.73
CA HIS A 468 -5.84 21.02 16.44
C HIS A 468 -6.41 22.35 15.93
N GLN A 469 -7.73 22.50 15.86
CA GLN A 469 -8.37 23.74 15.40
C GLN A 469 -8.01 24.94 16.27
N THR A 470 -7.91 24.75 17.59
CA THR A 470 -7.53 25.81 18.52
C THR A 470 -6.13 26.33 18.21
N LEU A 471 -5.15 25.43 18.06
CA LEU A 471 -3.78 25.83 17.75
C LEU A 471 -3.62 26.34 16.32
N ALA A 472 -4.36 25.80 15.36
CA ALA A 472 -4.34 26.27 13.98
C ALA A 472 -4.80 27.74 13.87
N LYS A 473 -5.84 28.14 14.63
CA LYS A 473 -6.29 29.55 14.72
C LYS A 473 -5.21 30.48 15.28
N ALA A 474 -4.31 29.97 16.12
CA ALA A 474 -3.19 30.71 16.68
C ALA A 474 -1.92 30.65 15.81
N ASN A 475 -1.97 29.98 14.64
CA ASN A 475 -0.82 29.66 13.77
C ASN A 475 0.25 28.78 14.44
N LEU A 476 -0.16 27.95 15.41
CA LEU A 476 0.70 27.02 16.17
C LEU A 476 0.47 25.55 15.81
N ALA A 477 -0.37 25.29 14.80
CA ALA A 477 -0.57 23.99 14.18
C ALA A 477 -0.82 24.21 12.66
N PRO A 478 -0.63 23.18 11.82
CA PRO A 478 -1.06 23.24 10.42
C PRO A 478 -2.55 23.60 10.31
N LYS A 479 -2.96 24.34 9.27
CA LYS A 479 -4.40 24.57 9.05
C LYS A 479 -5.13 23.24 8.88
N LEU A 480 -6.27 23.09 9.56
CA LEU A 480 -7.16 21.95 9.38
C LEU A 480 -8.22 22.30 8.31
N TYR A 481 -8.22 21.56 7.20
CA TYR A 481 -9.13 21.81 6.08
C TYR A 481 -10.42 20.99 6.17
N HIS A 482 -10.31 19.71 6.57
CA HIS A 482 -11.48 18.84 6.66
C HIS A 482 -11.26 17.73 7.68
N HIS A 483 -12.35 17.25 8.28
CA HIS A 483 -12.35 16.01 9.04
C HIS A 483 -13.70 15.30 8.91
N CYS A 484 -13.70 13.97 8.84
CA CYS A 484 -14.94 13.19 8.86
C CYS A 484 -14.69 11.73 9.31
N PRO A 485 -15.70 11.07 9.91
CA PRO A 485 -15.63 9.64 10.17
C PRO A 485 -15.75 8.85 8.86
N VAL A 486 -14.97 7.78 8.75
CA VAL A 486 -14.98 6.85 7.62
C VAL A 486 -15.25 5.42 8.11
N LEU A 487 -15.78 4.57 7.22
CA LEU A 487 -16.02 3.16 7.54
C LEU A 487 -14.74 2.45 7.98
N GLY A 488 -14.91 1.39 8.77
CA GLY A 488 -13.81 0.76 9.52
C GLY A 488 -13.49 1.44 10.85
N GLY A 489 -14.25 2.48 11.24
CA GLY A 489 -14.13 3.15 12.55
C GLY A 489 -12.95 4.10 12.68
N TYR A 490 -12.49 4.65 11.55
CA TYR A 490 -11.41 5.64 11.50
C TYR A 490 -11.97 7.05 11.26
N VAL A 491 -11.14 8.05 11.49
CA VAL A 491 -11.40 9.45 11.14
C VAL A 491 -10.37 9.87 10.10
N MET A 492 -10.84 10.46 9.01
CA MET A 492 -10.00 11.12 8.01
C MET A 492 -9.78 12.58 8.42
N ILE A 493 -8.52 13.02 8.41
CA ILE A 493 -8.10 14.38 8.72
C ILE A 493 -7.33 14.93 7.52
N VAL A 494 -7.77 16.05 6.96
CA VAL A 494 -7.10 16.76 5.86
C VAL A 494 -6.55 18.08 6.38
N MET A 495 -5.24 18.28 6.26
CA MET A 495 -4.55 19.43 6.84
C MET A 495 -3.46 19.99 5.91
N GLU A 496 -3.01 21.21 6.18
CA GLU A 496 -1.92 21.89 5.48
C GLU A 496 -0.66 21.02 5.45
N LYS A 497 -0.06 20.88 4.26
CA LYS A 497 1.30 20.34 4.13
C LYS A 497 2.30 21.45 4.44
N VAL A 498 2.80 21.44 5.67
CA VAL A 498 3.81 22.40 6.11
C VAL A 498 5.19 22.03 5.55
N VAL A 499 5.81 22.97 4.83
CA VAL A 499 7.20 22.85 4.36
C VAL A 499 8.13 23.28 5.51
N GLY A 500 8.96 22.35 5.95
CA GLY A 500 9.78 22.52 7.13
C GLY A 500 10.58 21.27 7.50
N LYS A 501 11.29 21.37 8.61
CA LYS A 501 12.10 20.29 9.19
C LYS A 501 11.58 19.94 10.58
N MET A 502 11.52 18.65 10.92
CA MET A 502 11.19 18.24 12.28
C MET A 502 12.26 18.71 13.26
N ALA A 503 11.85 19.11 14.47
CA ALA A 503 12.80 19.44 15.53
C ALA A 503 13.73 18.26 15.86
N TRP A 504 13.25 17.02 15.67
CA TRP A 504 14.07 15.81 15.76
C TRP A 504 15.22 15.81 14.75
N ASP A 505 14.94 16.10 13.49
CA ASP A 505 15.97 16.13 12.45
C ASP A 505 16.91 17.33 12.64
N TRP A 506 16.39 18.45 13.13
CA TRP A 506 17.22 19.60 13.49
C TRP A 506 18.28 19.21 14.52
N LYS A 507 17.84 18.62 15.65
CA LYS A 507 18.72 18.22 16.74
C LYS A 507 19.76 17.18 16.30
N ASN A 508 19.36 16.20 15.49
CA ASN A 508 20.24 15.09 15.12
C ASN A 508 21.20 15.41 13.97
N PHE A 509 20.89 16.38 13.11
CA PHE A 509 21.69 16.64 11.90
C PHE A 509 22.32 18.04 11.82
N ASP A 510 21.74 19.07 12.42
CA ASP A 510 22.26 20.44 12.26
C ASP A 510 23.30 20.84 13.30
N GLN A 511 23.54 19.98 14.31
CA GLN A 511 24.52 20.13 15.39
C GLN A 511 24.52 21.50 16.08
N ARG A 512 23.38 22.20 16.04
CA ARG A 512 23.18 23.52 16.63
C ARG A 512 21.91 23.52 17.47
N LYS A 513 21.91 24.31 18.53
CA LYS A 513 20.71 24.57 19.33
C LYS A 513 19.63 25.19 18.43
N MET A 514 18.38 24.89 18.74
CA MET A 514 17.23 25.48 18.04
C MET A 514 17.05 26.94 18.48
N PRO A 515 16.63 27.85 17.57
CA PRO A 515 16.25 29.21 17.93
C PRO A 515 15.27 29.26 19.10
N ARG A 516 15.48 30.19 20.03
CA ARG A 516 14.60 30.37 21.21
C ARG A 516 13.13 30.58 20.84
N SER A 517 12.85 31.14 19.66
CA SER A 517 11.49 31.31 19.13
C SER A 517 10.71 30.00 19.03
N ILE A 518 11.38 28.88 18.76
CA ILE A 518 10.75 27.56 18.67
C ILE A 518 10.18 27.16 20.04
N TYR A 519 10.97 27.31 21.11
CA TYR A 519 10.47 27.09 22.47
C TYR A 519 9.32 28.02 22.80
N ALA A 520 9.42 29.32 22.46
CA ALA A 520 8.37 30.29 22.75
C ALA A 520 7.03 29.94 22.06
N ASP A 521 7.08 29.45 20.82
CA ASP A 521 5.90 28.99 20.08
C ASP A 521 5.28 27.73 20.72
N VAL A 522 6.11 26.74 21.05
CA VAL A 522 5.64 25.50 21.67
C VAL A 522 5.09 25.73 23.07
N HIS A 523 5.73 26.57 23.88
CA HIS A 523 5.22 26.98 25.20
C HIS A 523 3.85 27.63 25.07
N ARG A 524 3.71 28.61 24.15
CA ARG A 524 2.42 29.27 23.90
C ARG A 524 1.34 28.28 23.44
N ALA A 525 1.71 27.27 22.65
CA ALA A 525 0.77 26.24 22.21
C ALA A 525 0.25 25.42 23.40
N VAL A 526 1.15 25.02 24.30
CA VAL A 526 0.80 24.30 25.53
C VAL A 526 -0.10 25.15 26.43
N ASP A 527 0.25 26.42 26.66
CA ASP A 527 -0.58 27.34 27.47
C ASP A 527 -2.03 27.41 26.95
N ILE A 528 -2.19 27.61 25.63
CA ILE A 528 -3.51 27.69 24.98
C ILE A 528 -4.33 26.41 25.17
N LEU A 529 -3.70 25.23 25.10
CA LEU A 529 -4.38 23.95 25.34
C LEU A 529 -4.72 23.78 26.82
N HIS A 530 -3.79 24.13 27.72
CA HIS A 530 -3.96 23.99 29.16
C HIS A 530 -5.06 24.91 29.70
N ASP A 531 -5.18 26.12 29.17
CA ASP A 531 -6.28 27.06 29.45
C ASP A 531 -7.66 26.47 29.10
N LYS A 532 -7.70 25.56 28.12
CA LYS A 532 -8.92 24.79 27.75
C LYS A 532 -9.07 23.48 28.51
N GLY A 533 -8.17 23.16 29.43
CA GLY A 533 -8.14 21.88 30.14
C GLY A 533 -7.73 20.70 29.25
N ILE A 534 -7.04 20.94 28.14
CA ILE A 534 -6.54 19.92 27.22
C ILE A 534 -5.05 19.72 27.47
N VAL A 535 -4.63 18.47 27.63
CA VAL A 535 -3.23 18.04 27.64
C VAL A 535 -2.87 17.57 26.24
N PHE A 536 -1.75 18.02 25.68
CA PHE A 536 -1.28 17.57 24.37
C PHE A 536 -0.83 16.11 24.43
N GLY A 537 -0.12 15.75 25.50
CA GLY A 537 0.16 14.37 25.89
C GLY A 537 1.34 13.76 25.15
N ASP A 538 1.53 14.04 23.85
CA ASP A 538 2.64 13.52 23.05
C ASP A 538 3.65 14.61 22.69
N LEU A 539 4.02 15.47 23.64
CA LEU A 539 4.94 16.58 23.36
C LEU A 539 6.38 16.09 23.24
N ARG A 540 6.84 15.89 22.00
CA ARG A 540 8.20 15.41 21.69
C ARG A 540 8.71 16.01 20.39
N LEU A 541 10.03 15.98 20.19
CA LEU A 541 10.68 16.53 18.99
C LEU A 541 10.12 15.98 17.65
N PRO A 542 9.70 14.70 17.53
CA PRO A 542 9.03 14.21 16.33
C PRO A 542 7.64 14.80 16.08
N ASN A 543 7.05 15.53 17.02
CA ASN A 543 5.73 16.17 16.90
C ASN A 543 5.83 17.71 16.85
N ILE A 544 7.05 18.23 16.69
CA ILE A 544 7.32 19.67 16.54
C ILE A 544 7.94 19.87 15.16
N LEU A 545 7.25 20.60 14.31
CA LEU A 545 7.69 20.95 12.96
C LEU A 545 8.12 22.41 12.90
N VAL A 546 9.33 22.67 12.40
CA VAL A 546 9.90 24.01 12.24
C VAL A 546 9.76 24.44 10.79
N ARG A 547 9.03 25.53 10.53
CA ARG A 547 8.84 26.09 9.18
C ARG A 547 10.16 26.65 8.64
N ASP A 548 10.51 26.34 7.39
CA ASP A 548 11.81 26.71 6.80
C ASP A 548 12.04 28.23 6.74
N ILE A 549 11.03 29.00 6.30
CA ILE A 549 11.19 30.44 6.07
C ILE A 549 11.08 31.22 7.37
N SER A 550 10.03 30.97 8.15
CA SER A 550 9.73 31.77 9.32
C SER A 550 10.48 31.32 10.58
N GLN A 551 11.05 30.10 10.56
CA GLN A 551 11.70 29.47 11.73
C GLN A 551 10.76 29.47 12.96
N ARG A 552 9.47 29.25 12.70
CA ARG A 552 8.40 29.17 13.71
C ARG A 552 7.98 27.72 13.88
N ALA A 553 7.67 27.34 15.11
CA ALA A 553 7.28 25.98 15.44
C ALA A 553 5.76 25.81 15.31
N VAL A 554 5.35 24.65 14.80
CA VAL A 554 3.97 24.19 14.85
C VAL A 554 3.91 22.78 15.42
N LEU A 555 2.89 22.50 16.22
CA LEU A 555 2.62 21.16 16.73
C LEU A 555 1.86 20.35 15.68
N VAL A 556 2.23 19.07 15.57
CA VAL A 556 1.58 18.07 14.72
C VAL A 556 1.27 16.82 15.54
N ASP A 557 0.39 15.96 15.02
CA ASP A 557 -0.06 14.72 15.67
C ASP A 557 -0.88 14.93 16.96
N PHE A 558 -2.19 15.10 16.80
CA PHE A 558 -3.15 15.35 17.87
C PHE A 558 -3.90 14.07 18.31
N ASP A 559 -3.35 12.88 18.03
CA ASP A 559 -4.03 11.61 18.29
C ASP A 559 -4.17 11.33 19.80
N TRP A 560 -3.24 11.86 20.61
CA TRP A 560 -3.19 11.63 22.06
C TRP A 560 -3.85 12.75 22.86
N ALA A 561 -3.97 13.94 22.28
CA ALA A 561 -4.45 15.11 23.00
C ALA A 561 -5.85 14.86 23.59
N ALA A 562 -6.03 15.17 24.87
CA ALA A 562 -7.26 14.86 25.59
C ALA A 562 -7.44 15.76 26.81
N LYS A 563 -8.64 15.74 27.39
CA LYS A 563 -8.92 16.50 28.62
C LYS A 563 -8.08 15.97 29.79
N GLU A 564 -7.56 16.90 30.59
CA GLU A 564 -6.86 16.58 31.83
C GLU A 564 -7.72 15.73 32.77
N GLY A 565 -7.14 14.67 33.34
CA GLY A 565 -7.82 13.79 34.29
C GLY A 565 -8.86 12.84 33.69
N GLU A 566 -9.18 12.97 32.40
CA GLU A 566 -10.08 12.07 31.65
C GLU A 566 -9.32 11.28 30.58
N GLY A 567 -8.44 11.96 29.85
CA GLY A 567 -7.59 11.38 28.81
C GLY A 567 -6.61 10.36 29.35
N ARG A 568 -6.34 9.30 28.58
CA ARG A 568 -5.39 8.25 28.94
C ARG A 568 -4.36 8.03 27.85
N TYR A 569 -3.12 7.76 28.28
CA TYR A 569 -2.06 7.33 27.37
C TYR A 569 -2.41 6.00 26.69
N PRO A 570 -1.89 5.73 25.48
CA PRO A 570 -2.12 4.44 24.84
C PRO A 570 -1.63 3.28 25.72
N PRO A 571 -2.35 2.16 25.76
CA PRO A 571 -1.88 0.96 26.47
C PRO A 571 -0.64 0.34 25.81
N THR A 572 -0.37 0.70 24.55
CA THR A 572 0.74 0.22 23.73
C THR A 572 1.98 1.11 23.81
N ILE A 573 2.02 2.12 24.68
CA ILE A 573 3.23 2.95 24.85
C ILE A 573 4.42 2.07 25.24
N ASP A 574 5.55 2.34 24.58
CA ASP A 574 6.78 1.56 24.70
C ASP A 574 7.44 1.82 26.08
N PRO A 575 7.61 0.79 26.94
CA PRO A 575 8.25 0.95 28.24
C PRO A 575 9.69 1.44 28.12
N ASP A 576 10.39 1.05 27.06
CA ASP A 576 11.76 1.50 26.81
C ASP A 576 11.76 2.98 26.44
N SER A 577 10.73 3.48 25.76
CA SER A 577 10.55 4.92 25.57
C SER A 577 10.31 5.63 26.90
N LEU A 578 9.45 5.08 27.78
CA LEU A 578 9.11 5.69 29.08
C LEU A 578 10.31 5.86 30.00
N SER A 579 11.30 4.98 29.92
CA SER A 579 12.54 5.07 30.70
C SER A 579 13.50 6.18 30.25
N HIS A 580 13.24 6.83 29.11
CA HIS A 580 14.13 7.84 28.51
C HIS A 580 13.42 9.19 28.29
N GLY A 581 13.33 10.00 29.35
CA GLY A 581 12.99 11.43 29.23
C GLY A 581 11.51 11.78 29.17
N TRP A 582 10.61 10.84 29.49
CA TRP A 582 9.20 11.16 29.76
C TRP A 582 9.00 11.66 31.19
N ALA A 583 7.93 12.44 31.37
CA ALA A 583 7.53 12.95 32.67
C ALA A 583 7.20 11.83 33.67
N SER A 584 7.51 12.05 34.95
CA SER A 584 7.08 11.16 36.03
C SER A 584 5.56 11.05 36.06
N GLY A 585 5.04 9.82 36.15
CA GLY A 585 3.59 9.54 36.13
C GLY A 585 3.01 9.21 34.76
N VAL A 586 3.80 9.29 33.68
CA VAL A 586 3.40 8.77 32.37
C VAL A 586 3.55 7.25 32.37
N GLU A 587 2.43 6.55 32.24
CA GLU A 587 2.38 5.09 32.23
C GLU A 587 1.32 4.57 31.24
N ARG A 588 1.39 3.27 30.93
CA ARG A 588 0.42 2.61 30.04
C ARG A 588 -1.00 2.79 30.58
N TYR A 589 -1.85 3.40 29.76
CA TYR A 589 -3.25 3.69 30.12
C TYR A 589 -3.43 4.59 31.36
N GLY A 590 -2.35 5.24 31.82
CA GLY A 590 -2.38 6.24 32.88
C GLY A 590 -3.10 7.52 32.46
N LEU A 591 -3.59 8.27 33.44
CA LEU A 591 -4.28 9.55 33.21
C LEU A 591 -3.31 10.63 32.73
N MET A 592 -3.72 11.40 31.74
CA MET A 592 -2.98 12.57 31.27
C MET A 592 -3.16 13.74 32.22
N LYS A 593 -2.05 14.41 32.54
CA LYS A 593 -2.01 15.59 33.39
C LYS A 593 -1.17 16.68 32.73
N LYS A 594 -1.46 17.94 33.02
CA LYS A 594 -0.74 19.09 32.45
C LYS A 594 0.75 19.07 32.80
N GLU A 595 1.11 18.57 33.97
CA GLU A 595 2.50 18.47 34.42
C GLU A 595 3.34 17.61 33.46
N HIS A 596 2.72 16.69 32.72
CA HIS A 596 3.43 15.89 31.72
C HIS A 596 3.92 16.76 30.56
N ASP A 597 3.07 17.64 30.02
CA ASP A 597 3.47 18.58 28.96
C ASP A 597 4.51 19.59 29.48
N LEU A 598 4.33 20.08 30.72
CA LEU A 598 5.26 21.05 31.34
C LEU A 598 6.67 20.46 31.51
N HIS A 599 6.77 19.19 31.89
CA HIS A 599 8.06 18.50 31.95
C HIS A 599 8.71 18.40 30.55
N MET A 600 7.93 18.02 29.53
CA MET A 600 8.44 17.93 28.16
C MET A 600 8.85 19.29 27.59
N LEU A 601 8.18 20.39 28.00
CA LEU A 601 8.59 21.75 27.68
C LEU A 601 9.96 22.10 28.27
N GLU A 602 10.23 21.72 29.52
CA GLU A 602 11.53 21.99 30.13
C GLU A 602 12.65 21.21 29.43
N MET A 603 12.37 19.97 28.99
CA MET A 603 13.30 19.20 28.16
C MET A 603 13.59 19.90 26.82
N LEU A 604 12.54 20.38 26.13
CA LEU A 604 12.69 21.13 24.88
C LEU A 604 13.49 22.43 25.07
N LYS A 605 13.31 23.09 26.21
CA LYS A 605 14.02 24.33 26.57
C LYS A 605 15.54 24.14 26.54
N GLY A 606 16.03 22.99 27.01
CA GLY A 606 17.46 22.64 27.00
C GLY A 606 18.04 22.45 25.60
N ASP A 607 17.20 22.05 24.64
CA ASP A 607 17.57 21.87 23.22
C ASP A 607 17.57 23.20 22.44
N CYS A 608 17.11 24.29 23.05
CA CYS A 608 17.07 25.62 22.45
C CYS A 608 18.18 26.54 22.99
N GLU A 609 18.44 27.62 22.26
CA GLU A 609 19.34 28.71 22.66
C GLU A 609 18.92 29.33 24.01
N GLU A 610 19.90 29.86 24.74
CA GLU A 610 19.68 30.64 25.96
C GLU A 610 19.32 32.09 25.59
N SER A 611 18.55 32.75 26.47
CA SER A 611 18.01 34.10 26.28
C SER A 611 19.06 35.20 26.37
#